data_AF-M5AUK8-F1
#
_entry.id   AF-M5AUK8-F1
#
_cell.length_a   1.000
_cell.length_b   1.000
_cell.length_c   1.000
_cell.angle_alpha   90.00
_cell.angle_beta   90.00
_cell.angle_gamma   90.00
#
_symmetry.space_group_name_H-M   'P 1'
#
loop_
_entity.id
_entity.type
_entity.pdbx_description
1 polymer ?
#
loop_
_entity_poly.entity_id
_entity_poly.type
_entity_poly.pdbx_seq_one_letter_code
_entity_poly.pdbx_strand_id
1 'polypeptide(L)'
;VERSVYRHGTSDYPLDEIIIDPFRRHVVESQVQEAKPTSAALPLDLREFQQQQEKDFLQTSLLLAKFNQKKAAELLGLTYHQLRALLKKHQI
;
A
#
# COMPACT_ATOMS: atom_id res chain seq x y z
N VAL A 1 1.56 -17.35 -22.59
CA VAL A 1 1.74 -17.40 -24.05
C VAL A 1 0.83 -18.46 -24.67
N GLU A 2 0.88 -19.73 -24.22
CA GLU A 2 0.10 -20.83 -24.81
C GLU A 2 -1.43 -20.75 -24.60
N ARG A 3 -1.91 -19.98 -23.62
CA ARG A 3 -3.36 -19.82 -23.34
C ARG A 3 -4.06 -18.72 -24.16
N SER A 4 -3.31 -17.82 -24.81
CA SER A 4 -3.87 -16.69 -25.57
C SER A 4 -4.23 -17.08 -27.01
N VAL A 5 -3.55 -18.09 -27.57
CA VAL A 5 -3.76 -18.57 -28.94
C VAL A 5 -5.07 -19.36 -29.08
N TYR A 6 -5.55 -19.97 -27.99
CA TYR A 6 -6.74 -20.83 -28.01
C TYR A 6 -8.08 -20.08 -28.18
N ARG A 7 -8.10 -18.75 -28.01
CA ARG A 7 -9.33 -17.94 -28.15
C ARG A 7 -9.52 -17.30 -29.53
N HIS A 8 -8.51 -17.36 -30.40
CA HIS A 8 -8.56 -16.74 -31.73
C HIS A 8 -8.89 -17.70 -32.89
N GLY A 9 -9.26 -18.95 -32.61
CA GLY A 9 -9.58 -19.95 -33.63
C GLY A 9 -10.85 -19.69 -34.47
N THR A 10 -11.47 -18.51 -34.38
CA THR A 10 -12.74 -18.16 -35.05
C THR A 10 -12.80 -16.74 -35.64
N SER A 11 -11.68 -16.00 -35.70
CA SER A 11 -11.69 -14.64 -36.27
C SER A 11 -11.11 -14.64 -37.70
N ASP A 12 -11.96 -14.36 -38.70
CA ASP A 12 -11.58 -14.24 -40.13
C ASP A 12 -10.82 -12.93 -40.47
N TYR A 13 -10.52 -12.08 -39.48
CA TYR A 13 -9.84 -10.80 -39.67
C TYR A 13 -8.37 -10.88 -39.22
N PRO A 14 -7.43 -10.24 -39.96
CA PRO A 14 -6.03 -10.18 -39.56
C PRO A 14 -5.86 -9.40 -38.26
N LEU A 15 -4.90 -9.81 -37.42
CA LEU A 15 -4.50 -9.06 -36.22
C LEU A 15 -3.63 -7.87 -36.64
N ASP A 16 -4.10 -6.65 -36.37
CA ASP A 16 -3.36 -5.43 -36.71
C ASP A 16 -2.22 -5.14 -35.71
N GLU A 17 -2.38 -5.51 -34.44
CA GLU A 17 -1.42 -5.18 -33.39
C GLU A 17 -1.29 -6.30 -32.36
N ILE A 18 -0.04 -6.71 -32.09
CA ILE A 18 0.30 -7.72 -31.09
C ILE A 18 1.07 -7.04 -29.97
N ILE A 19 0.42 -6.84 -28.82
CA ILE A 19 1.08 -6.34 -27.61
C ILE A 19 1.79 -7.52 -26.94
N ILE A 20 3.11 -7.62 -27.18
CA ILE A 20 3.95 -8.72 -26.68
C ILE A 20 4.10 -8.67 -25.15
N ASP A 21 4.12 -7.46 -24.59
CA ASP A 21 4.28 -7.25 -23.15
C ASP A 21 3.25 -6.23 -22.64
N PRO A 22 2.08 -6.71 -22.16
CA PRO A 22 1.00 -5.83 -21.71
C PRO A 22 1.34 -5.07 -20.42
N PHE A 23 2.48 -5.36 -19.80
CA PHE A 23 2.93 -4.69 -18.57
C PHE A 23 4.04 -3.67 -18.80
N ARG A 24 4.51 -3.48 -20.04
CA ARG A 24 5.40 -2.37 -20.36
C ARG A 24 4.68 -1.05 -20.13
N ARG A 25 4.99 -0.41 -19.00
CA ARG A 25 4.61 0.98 -18.75
C ARG A 25 5.35 1.84 -19.76
N HIS A 26 4.61 2.44 -20.70
CA HIS A 26 5.08 3.65 -21.36
C HIS A 26 5.33 4.69 -20.26
N VAL A 27 6.59 5.04 -20.04
CA VAL A 27 6.96 6.11 -19.12
C VAL A 27 6.50 7.40 -19.78
N VAL A 28 5.28 7.82 -19.48
CA VAL A 28 4.88 9.21 -19.67
C VAL A 28 5.69 9.97 -18.64
N GLU A 29 6.71 10.70 -19.10
CA GLU A 29 7.51 11.61 -18.27
C GLU A 29 6.61 12.72 -17.72
N SER A 30 5.82 12.38 -16.71
CA SER A 30 5.09 13.34 -15.90
C SER A 30 6.09 13.92 -14.91
N GLN A 31 6.28 15.22 -15.00
CA GLN A 31 7.19 16.03 -14.19
C GLN A 31 7.09 15.63 -12.71
N VAL A 32 8.15 15.00 -12.20
CA VAL A 32 8.23 14.49 -10.83
C VAL A 32 8.42 15.68 -9.89
N GLN A 33 7.34 16.12 -9.27
CA GLN A 33 7.43 16.96 -8.07
C GLN A 33 8.10 16.12 -6.98
N GLU A 34 9.14 16.67 -6.34
CA GLU A 34 9.88 16.07 -5.23
C GLU A 34 8.97 15.83 -4.02
N ALA A 35 8.19 14.75 -4.08
CA ALA A 35 7.63 14.13 -2.89
C ALA A 35 8.81 13.54 -2.11
N LYS A 36 9.04 14.03 -0.89
CA LYS A 36 9.97 13.40 0.07
C LYS A 36 9.77 11.89 0.01
N PRO A 37 10.80 11.09 -0.31
CA PRO A 37 10.63 9.66 -0.37
C PRO A 37 10.35 9.15 1.04
N THR A 38 9.09 8.85 1.34
CA THR A 38 8.69 7.96 2.46
C THR A 38 8.93 6.50 2.08
N SER A 39 9.88 6.24 1.17
CA SER A 39 10.23 4.89 0.75
C SER A 39 11.32 4.36 1.66
N ALA A 40 10.99 3.34 2.45
CA ALA A 40 11.97 2.64 3.25
C ALA A 40 13.04 1.99 2.35
N ALA A 41 14.32 2.15 2.70
CA ALA A 41 15.46 1.68 1.90
C ALA A 41 15.81 0.22 2.21
N LEU A 42 16.13 -0.58 1.19
CA LEU A 42 16.50 -1.98 1.33
C LEU A 42 18.03 -2.17 1.45
N PRO A 43 18.50 -3.21 2.15
CA PRO A 43 17.74 -4.22 2.89
C PRO A 43 17.30 -3.72 4.29
N LEU A 44 16.07 -4.04 4.69
CA LEU A 44 15.54 -3.73 6.03
C LEU A 44 14.82 -4.92 6.65
N ASP A 45 14.73 -4.97 7.98
CA ASP A 45 13.83 -5.90 8.67
C ASP A 45 12.40 -5.35 8.62
N LEU A 46 11.58 -6.00 7.79
CA LEU A 46 10.20 -5.58 7.55
C LEU A 46 9.35 -5.63 8.82
N ARG A 47 9.62 -6.59 9.72
CA ARG A 47 8.81 -6.77 10.93
C ARG A 47 9.08 -5.65 11.92
N GLU A 48 10.33 -5.29 12.12
CA GLU A 48 10.69 -4.17 12.99
C GLU A 48 10.19 -2.84 12.44
N PHE A 49 10.36 -2.63 11.13
CA PHE A 49 9.87 -1.42 10.46
C PHE A 49 8.36 -1.23 10.64
N GLN A 50 7.56 -2.28 10.40
CA GLN A 50 6.11 -2.21 10.58
C GLN A 50 5.72 -1.97 12.04
N GLN A 51 6.42 -2.59 12.99
CA GLN A 51 6.15 -2.36 14.42
C GLN A 51 6.42 -0.91 14.82
N GLN A 52 7.50 -0.31 14.33
CA GLN A 52 7.82 1.08 14.63
C GLN A 52 6.78 2.03 14.02
N GLN A 53 6.42 1.83 12.75
CA GLN A 53 5.37 2.62 12.11
C GLN A 53 4.03 2.51 12.85
N GLU A 54 3.65 1.31 13.29
CA GLU A 54 2.43 1.09 14.07
C GLU A 54 2.47 1.88 15.41
N LYS A 55 3.61 1.88 16.13
CA LYS A 55 3.79 2.69 17.35
C LYS A 55 3.65 4.19 17.08
N ASP A 56 4.30 4.68 16.03
CA ASP A 56 4.31 6.10 15.69
C ASP A 56 2.89 6.61 15.38
N PHE A 57 2.11 5.82 14.63
CA PHE A 57 0.71 6.15 14.33
C PHE A 57 -0.19 6.08 15.58
N LEU A 58 0.01 5.12 16.48
CA LEU A 58 -0.74 5.05 17.73
C LEU A 58 -0.47 6.28 18.61
N GLN A 59 0.80 6.67 18.76
CA GLN A 59 1.16 7.86 19.55
C GLN A 59 0.62 9.14 18.92
N THR A 60 0.78 9.29 17.60
CA THR A 60 0.31 10.47 16.87
C THR A 60 -1.20 10.60 16.95
N SER A 61 -1.94 9.50 16.75
CA SER A 61 -3.41 9.50 16.83
C SER A 61 -3.90 9.80 18.26
N LEU A 62 -3.23 9.27 19.30
CA LEU A 62 -3.52 9.61 20.69
C LEU A 62 -3.30 11.10 20.96
N LEU A 63 -2.19 11.68 20.51
CA LEU A 63 -1.90 13.10 20.70
C LEU A 63 -2.95 13.98 20.02
N LEU A 64 -3.27 13.70 18.74
CA LEU A 64 -4.30 14.42 17.99
C LEU A 64 -5.68 14.31 18.64
N ALA A 65 -6.00 13.13 19.18
CA ALA A 65 -7.25 12.89 19.88
C ALA A 65 -7.26 13.39 21.34
N LYS A 66 -6.21 14.09 21.81
CA LYS A 66 -6.05 14.52 23.21
C LYS A 66 -6.21 13.35 24.19
N PHE A 67 -5.57 12.23 23.88
CA PHE A 67 -5.61 10.95 24.61
C PHE A 67 -7.00 10.30 24.72
N ASN A 68 -7.98 10.74 23.92
CA ASN A 68 -9.26 10.04 23.81
C ASN A 68 -9.11 8.82 22.88
N GLN A 69 -9.04 7.62 23.48
CA GLN A 69 -8.83 6.37 22.75
C GLN A 69 -9.91 6.05 21.70
N LYS A 70 -11.17 6.46 21.91
CA LYS A 70 -12.24 6.24 20.91
C LYS A 70 -12.01 7.09 19.68
N LYS A 71 -11.71 8.39 19.88
CA LYS A 71 -11.38 9.31 18.79
C LYS A 71 -10.07 8.92 18.09
N ALA A 72 -9.06 8.47 18.82
CA ALA A 72 -7.82 7.96 18.22
C ALA A 72 -8.08 6.74 17.33
N ALA A 73 -9.01 5.86 17.74
CA ALA A 73 -9.39 4.70 16.94
C ALA A 73 -10.10 5.13 15.65
N GLU A 74 -11.01 6.11 15.73
CA GLU A 74 -11.67 6.71 14.57
C GLU A 74 -10.66 7.32 13.59
N LEU A 75 -9.64 8.05 14.08
CA LEU A 75 -8.58 8.63 13.24
C LEU A 75 -7.78 7.57 12.48
N LEU A 76 -7.59 6.39 13.06
CA LEU A 76 -6.87 5.27 12.45
C LEU A 76 -7.79 4.31 11.68
N GLY A 77 -9.10 4.57 11.62
CA GLY A 77 -10.06 3.65 11.00
C GLY A 77 -10.18 2.31 11.73
N LEU A 78 -9.85 2.27 13.02
CA LEU A 78 -9.90 1.08 13.85
C LEU A 78 -11.12 1.12 14.77
N THR A 79 -11.59 -0.06 15.17
CA THR A 79 -12.47 -0.17 16.32
C THR A 79 -11.71 0.13 17.61
N TYR A 80 -12.41 0.61 18.63
CA TYR A 80 -11.83 0.88 19.95
C TYR A 80 -11.10 -0.36 20.54
N HIS A 81 -11.66 -1.56 20.35
CA HIS A 81 -11.05 -2.79 20.86
C HIS A 81 -9.75 -3.14 20.14
N GLN A 82 -9.67 -2.92 18.83
CA GLN A 82 -8.44 -3.13 18.06
C GLN A 82 -7.35 -2.17 18.52
N LEU A 83 -7.67 -0.87 18.68
CA LEU A 83 -6.72 0.10 19.19
C LEU A 83 -6.19 -0.29 20.57
N ARG A 84 -7.06 -0.71 21.49
CA ARG A 84 -6.65 -1.14 22.84
C ARG A 84 -5.76 -2.39 22.81
N ALA A 85 -6.01 -3.34 21.92
CA ALA A 85 -5.15 -4.51 21.75
C ALA A 85 -3.75 -4.10 21.24
N LEU A 86 -3.69 -3.15 20.31
CA LEU A 86 -2.43 -2.61 19.79
C LEU A 86 -1.63 -1.83 20.84
N LEU A 87 -2.30 -1.00 21.65
CA LEU A 87 -1.68 -0.31 22.79
C LEU A 87 -1.03 -1.32 23.76
N LYS A 88 -1.76 -2.38 24.13
CA LYS A 88 -1.21 -3.46 24.97
C LYS A 88 -0.02 -4.17 24.33
N LYS A 89 -0.10 -4.47 23.03
CA LYS A 89 0.98 -5.11 22.27
C LYS A 89 2.26 -4.26 22.29
N HIS A 90 2.11 -2.95 22.16
CA HIS A 90 3.23 -2.01 22.10
C HIS A 90 3.65 -1.41 23.44
N GLN A 91 2.92 -1.71 24.52
CA GLN A 91 3.16 -1.21 25.88
C GLN A 91 3.10 0.33 25.97
N ILE A 92 2.14 0.92 25.26
CA ILE A 92 1.81 2.36 25.26
C ILE A 92 0.49 2.54 25.98
#